data_AF-A0A0M3IF99-F1
#
_entry.id   AF-A0A0M3IF99-F1
#
_cell.length_a   1.000
_cell.length_b   1.000
_cell.length_c   1.000
_cell.angle_alpha   90.00
_cell.angle_beta   90.00
_cell.angle_gamma   90.00
#
_symmetry.space_group_name_H-M   'P 1'
#
loop_
_entity.id
_entity.type
_entity.pdbx_description
1 polymer ?
#
loop_
_entity_poly.entity_id
_entity_poly.type
_entity_poly.pdbx_seq_one_letter_code
_entity_poly.pdbx_strand_id
1 'polypeptide(L)'
;MHNFTRFAIELNEPEEGVAPTDSRRRPDQRLMEEGRWDDANAVKQRLEELQRHRKSNFEKSHPGEDYSPKWFRLRDENDMADRNDVYEYTNEYWQCKKEGNWNGTIVLFEL
;
A
#
# COMPACT_ATOMS: atom_id res chain seq x y z
N MET A 1 22.53 5.79 9.84
CA MET A 1 22.14 6.22 8.48
C MET A 1 22.34 5.04 7.55
N HIS A 2 21.31 4.61 6.81
CA HIS A 2 21.24 3.30 6.13
C HIS A 2 22.06 3.19 4.82
N ASN A 3 23.13 3.97 4.65
CA ASN A 3 23.94 4.04 3.42
C ASN A 3 23.11 4.28 2.16
N PHE A 4 22.04 5.08 2.28
CA PHE A 4 21.15 5.39 1.17
C PHE A 4 21.81 6.33 0.16
N THR A 5 21.51 6.08 -1.11
CA THR A 5 21.76 7.06 -2.17
C THR A 5 20.85 8.28 -1.96
N ARG A 6 21.24 9.42 -2.53
CA ARG A 6 20.38 10.62 -2.50
C ARG A 6 18.98 10.34 -3.05
N PHE A 7 18.88 9.60 -4.15
CA PHE A 7 17.60 9.20 -4.72
C PHE A 7 16.74 8.42 -3.72
N ALA A 8 17.32 7.47 -2.98
CA ALA A 8 16.59 6.68 -1.99
C ALA A 8 16.12 7.52 -0.78
N ILE A 9 16.86 8.57 -0.42
CA ILE A 9 16.45 9.51 0.63
C ILE A 9 15.21 10.30 0.18
N GLU A 10 15.19 10.77 -1.07
CA GLU A 10 14.08 11.56 -1.64
C GLU A 10 12.77 10.76 -1.78
N LEU A 11 12.82 9.42 -1.83
CA LEU A 11 11.64 8.57 -2.03
C LEU A 11 10.58 8.69 -0.91
N ASN A 12 10.98 8.94 0.33
CA ASN A 12 10.06 9.02 1.48
C ASN A 12 9.85 10.43 2.02
N GLU A 13 10.28 11.46 1.28
CA GLU A 13 9.96 12.85 1.61
C GLU A 13 8.44 13.09 1.52
N PRO A 14 7.85 13.89 2.43
CA PRO A 14 6.41 14.17 2.42
C PRO A 14 5.92 14.76 1.09
N GLU A 15 4.80 14.25 0.59
CA GLU A 15 4.15 14.73 -0.62
C GLU A 15 2.66 14.89 -0.36
N GLU A 16 2.11 16.06 -0.71
CA GLU A 16 0.68 16.33 -0.58
C GLU A 16 -0.14 15.65 -1.69
N GLY A 17 -1.42 15.43 -1.41
CA GLY A 17 -2.33 14.89 -2.42
C GLY A 17 -1.98 13.47 -2.87
N VAL A 18 -1.28 12.67 -2.07
CA VAL A 18 -1.10 11.22 -2.30
C VAL A 18 -2.21 10.41 -1.65
N ALA A 19 -2.45 9.21 -2.16
CA ALA A 19 -3.50 8.31 -1.66
C ALA A 19 -3.32 8.00 -0.16
N PRO A 20 -4.41 7.67 0.57
CA PRO A 20 -4.34 7.22 1.97
C PRO A 20 -3.43 6.00 2.19
N THR A 21 -3.17 5.23 1.13
CA THR A 21 -2.34 4.02 1.13
C THR A 21 -0.87 4.27 0.77
N ASP A 22 -0.47 5.51 0.47
CA ASP A 22 0.90 5.84 0.07
C ASP A 22 1.89 5.55 1.22
N SER A 23 3.04 4.93 0.90
CA SER A 23 4.04 4.52 1.89
C SER A 23 4.57 5.68 2.73
N ARG A 24 4.55 6.92 2.24
CA ARG A 24 4.96 8.12 3.01
C ARG A 24 4.08 8.37 4.22
N ARG A 25 2.85 7.83 4.21
CA ARG A 25 1.89 7.92 5.32
C ARG A 25 2.05 6.81 6.35
N ARG A 26 2.99 5.87 6.15
CA ARG A 26 3.16 4.70 7.02
C ARG A 26 3.85 5.11 8.34
N PRO A 27 3.15 5.06 9.49
CA PRO A 27 3.62 5.73 10.72
C PRO A 27 4.81 5.04 11.40
N ASP A 28 4.92 3.71 11.33
CA ASP A 28 6.08 2.95 11.83
C ASP A 28 7.36 3.36 11.09
N GLN A 29 7.30 3.47 9.76
CA GLN A 29 8.43 3.89 8.95
C GLN A 29 8.87 5.33 9.25
N ARG A 30 7.91 6.26 9.44
CA ARG A 30 8.22 7.66 9.81
C ARG A 30 8.91 7.73 11.18
N LEU A 31 8.39 7.02 12.18
CA LEU A 31 8.99 6.96 13.52
C LEU A 31 10.42 6.39 13.48
N MET A 32 10.65 5.37 12.65
CA MET A 32 11.98 4.81 12.43
C MET A 32 12.94 5.83 11.81
N GLU A 33 12.50 6.60 10.81
CA GLU A 33 13.29 7.68 10.19
C GLU A 33 13.64 8.80 11.19
N GLU A 34 12.76 9.07 12.16
CA GLU A 34 12.97 10.01 13.26
C GLU A 34 13.83 9.43 14.41
N GLY A 35 14.24 8.16 14.32
CA GLY A 35 15.04 7.49 15.35
C GLY A 35 14.25 7.01 16.57
N ARG A 36 12.91 7.03 16.52
CA ARG A 36 12.00 6.56 17.58
C ARG A 36 11.71 5.07 17.44
N TRP A 37 12.72 4.24 17.69
CA TRP A 37 12.69 2.80 17.41
C TRP A 37 11.62 2.02 18.20
N ASP A 38 11.44 2.31 19.49
CA ASP A 38 10.46 1.60 20.32
C ASP A 38 9.03 1.90 19.87
N ASP A 39 8.74 3.17 19.58
CA ASP A 39 7.44 3.60 19.06
C ASP A 39 7.16 2.99 17.67
N ALA A 40 8.18 2.98 16.79
CA ALA A 40 8.08 2.37 15.47
C ALA A 40 7.72 0.88 15.56
N ASN A 41 8.36 0.14 16.47
CA ASN A 41 8.08 -1.27 16.69
C ASN A 41 6.65 -1.51 17.22
N ALA A 42 6.18 -0.68 18.16
CA ALA A 42 4.83 -0.78 18.67
C ALA A 42 3.77 -0.51 17.59
N VAL A 43 3.98 0.52 16.77
CA VAL A 43 3.10 0.86 15.64
C VAL A 43 3.12 -0.23 14.57
N LYS A 44 4.30 -0.80 14.26
CA LYS A 44 4.45 -1.91 13.31
C LYS A 44 3.60 -3.11 13.71
N GLN A 45 3.64 -3.52 14.98
CA GLN A 45 2.84 -4.63 15.49
C GLN A 45 1.34 -4.39 15.27
N ARG A 46 0.85 -3.19 15.59
CA ARG A 46 -0.56 -2.82 15.37
C ARG A 46 -0.96 -2.86 13.90
N LEU A 47 -0.12 -2.34 13.00
CA LEU A 47 -0.39 -2.36 11.56
C LEU A 47 -0.46 -3.79 11.00
N GLU A 48 0.46 -4.67 11.41
CA GLU A 48 0.48 -6.07 11.01
C GLU A 48 -0.71 -6.86 11.57
N GLU A 49 -1.14 -6.58 12.81
CA GLU A 49 -2.37 -7.14 13.40
C GLU A 49 -3.62 -6.70 12.63
N LEU A 50 -3.77 -5.41 12.35
CA LEU A 50 -4.87 -4.88 11.55
C LEU A 50 -4.91 -5.51 10.15
N GLN A 51 -3.75 -5.69 9.50
CA GLN A 51 -3.68 -6.37 8.22
C GLN A 51 -4.16 -7.83 8.32
N ARG A 52 -3.72 -8.58 9.34
CA ARG A 52 -4.18 -9.96 9.58
C ARG A 52 -5.69 -10.03 9.82
N HIS A 53 -6.24 -9.10 10.58
CA HIS A 53 -7.69 -9.01 10.81
C HIS A 53 -8.46 -8.69 9.53
N ARG A 54 -8.01 -7.72 8.72
CA ARG A 54 -8.63 -7.39 7.43
C ARG A 54 -8.64 -8.60 6.49
N LYS A 55 -7.52 -9.32 6.40
CA LYS A 55 -7.42 -10.54 5.59
C LYS A 55 -8.42 -11.61 6.07
N SER A 56 -8.43 -11.93 7.37
CA SER A 56 -9.35 -12.93 7.91
C SER A 56 -10.83 -12.53 7.73
N ASN A 57 -11.15 -11.25 7.88
CA ASN A 57 -12.51 -10.75 7.67
C ASN A 57 -12.92 -10.82 6.20
N PHE A 58 -12.02 -10.51 5.28
CA PHE A 58 -12.26 -10.63 3.83
C PHE A 58 -12.54 -12.10 3.46
N GLU A 59 -11.66 -13.02 3.85
CA GLU A 59 -11.82 -14.47 3.57
C GLU A 59 -13.14 -15.04 4.12
N LYS A 60 -13.61 -14.56 5.28
CA LYS A 60 -14.89 -14.98 5.87
C LYS A 60 -16.12 -14.39 5.19
N SER A 61 -16.02 -13.14 4.71
CA SER A 61 -17.14 -12.42 4.10
C SER A 61 -17.29 -12.71 2.61
N HIS A 62 -16.20 -13.08 1.94
CA HIS A 62 -16.14 -13.36 0.51
C HIS A 62 -15.52 -14.75 0.28
N PRO A 63 -16.19 -15.84 0.72
CA PRO A 63 -15.64 -17.18 0.64
C PRO A 63 -15.43 -17.60 -0.82
N GLY A 64 -14.18 -17.90 -1.17
CA GLY A 64 -13.80 -18.32 -2.52
C GLY A 64 -13.50 -17.15 -3.48
N GLU A 65 -13.52 -15.91 -3.02
CA GLU A 65 -13.07 -14.75 -3.79
C GLU A 65 -11.63 -14.36 -3.40
N ASP A 66 -10.82 -14.07 -4.41
CA ASP A 66 -9.47 -13.54 -4.22
C ASP A 66 -9.49 -12.02 -4.10
N TYR A 67 -8.61 -11.48 -3.24
CA TYR A 67 -8.43 -10.04 -3.11
C TYR A 67 -7.85 -9.46 -4.40
N SER A 68 -8.53 -8.47 -4.99
CA SER A 68 -8.06 -7.76 -6.17
C SER A 68 -7.47 -6.39 -5.79
N PRO A 69 -6.24 -6.06 -6.25
CA PRO A 69 -5.66 -4.75 -6.00
C PRO A 69 -6.41 -3.64 -6.75
N LYS A 70 -6.43 -2.43 -6.18
CA LYS A 70 -7.24 -1.33 -6.72
C LYS A 70 -6.74 -0.75 -8.04
N TRP A 71 -5.42 -0.50 -8.13
CA TRP A 71 -4.84 0.27 -9.23
C TRP A 71 -4.32 -0.61 -10.38
N PHE A 72 -4.45 -1.92 -10.23
CA PHE A 72 -3.93 -2.90 -11.15
C PHE A 72 -4.94 -4.04 -11.32
N ARG A 73 -4.96 -4.64 -12.51
CA ARG A 73 -5.73 -5.85 -12.79
C ARG A 73 -4.79 -6.95 -13.25
N LEU A 74 -5.09 -8.20 -12.90
CA LEU A 74 -4.40 -9.35 -13.49
C LEU A 74 -4.76 -9.40 -14.99
N ARG A 75 -3.75 -9.47 -15.86
CA ARG A 75 -3.94 -9.64 -17.31
C ARG A 75 -4.52 -11.03 -17.57
N ASP A 76 -5.43 -11.13 -18.54
CA ASP A 76 -6.00 -12.41 -18.95
C ASP A 76 -4.92 -13.40 -19.41
N GLU A 77 -5.01 -14.64 -18.93
CA GLU A 77 -4.06 -15.73 -19.22
C GLU A 77 -3.97 -16.08 -20.71
N ASN A 78 -5.03 -15.79 -21.47
CA ASN A 78 -5.11 -16.09 -22.90
C ASN A 78 -4.15 -15.27 -23.78
N ASP A 79 -3.52 -14.22 -23.22
CA ASP A 79 -2.62 -13.31 -23.93
C ASP A 79 -1.13 -13.68 -23.81
N MET A 80 -0.76 -14.78 -23.13
CA MET A 80 0.64 -15.12 -22.83
C MET A 80 1.01 -16.59 -23.08
N ALA A 81 2.17 -16.78 -23.72
CA ALA A 81 2.89 -18.06 -23.76
C ALA A 81 3.76 -18.28 -22.50
N ASP A 82 3.84 -17.29 -21.60
CA ASP A 82 4.64 -17.31 -20.38
C ASP A 82 3.76 -17.43 -19.13
N ARG A 83 4.18 -18.26 -18.16
CA ARG A 83 3.37 -18.72 -17.02
C ARG A 83 3.37 -17.76 -15.82
N ASN A 84 3.60 -16.47 -16.04
CA ASN A 84 3.75 -15.50 -14.95
C ASN A 84 2.53 -14.59 -14.85
N ASP A 85 2.08 -14.33 -13.62
CA ASP A 85 1.05 -13.34 -13.31
C ASP A 85 1.54 -11.94 -13.71
N VAL A 86 0.89 -11.33 -14.70
CA VAL A 86 1.19 -9.96 -15.15
C VAL A 86 0.07 -9.03 -14.71
N TYR A 87 0.42 -7.96 -13.99
CA TYR A 87 -0.54 -6.94 -13.56
C TYR A 87 -0.47 -5.70 -14.46
N GLU A 88 -1.62 -5.28 -14.97
CA GLU A 88 -1.76 -4.08 -15.79
C GLU A 88 -2.31 -2.91 -14.98
N TYR A 89 -1.71 -1.74 -15.16
CA TYR A 89 -2.20 -0.50 -14.57
C TYR A 89 -3.57 -0.12 -15.14
N THR A 90 -4.53 0.22 -14.27
CA THR A 90 -5.92 0.53 -14.66
C THR A 90 -6.12 1.93 -15.26
N ASN A 91 -5.10 2.79 -15.25
CA ASN A 91 -5.17 4.20 -15.64
C ASN A 91 -5.96 5.13 -14.69
N GLU A 92 -6.37 4.64 -13.52
CA GLU A 92 -7.24 5.39 -12.59
C GLU A 92 -6.49 6.19 -11.53
N TYR A 93 -5.32 5.72 -11.06
CA TYR A 93 -4.60 6.33 -9.93
C TYR A 93 -4.34 7.82 -10.13
N TRP A 94 -3.77 8.18 -11.28
CA TRP A 94 -3.40 9.58 -11.57
C TRP A 94 -4.62 10.48 -11.78
N GLN A 95 -5.75 9.93 -12.24
CA GLN A 95 -7.01 10.67 -12.35
C GLN A 95 -7.56 10.98 -10.96
N CYS A 96 -7.67 9.95 -10.11
CA CYS A 96 -8.04 10.10 -8.69
C CYS A 96 -7.14 11.11 -7.97
N LYS A 97 -5.82 11.04 -8.19
CA LYS A 97 -4.84 11.98 -7.61
C LYS A 97 -5.11 13.41 -8.03
N LYS A 98 -5.32 13.65 -9.33
CA LYS A 98 -5.59 14.98 -9.89
C LYS A 98 -6.86 15.60 -9.32
N GLU A 99 -7.88 14.79 -9.08
CA GLU A 99 -9.17 15.21 -8.53
C GLU A 99 -9.18 15.28 -6.99
N GLY A 100 -8.15 14.73 -6.33
CA GLY A 100 -8.13 14.55 -4.87
C GLY A 100 -9.18 13.54 -4.37
N ASN A 101 -9.70 12.69 -5.25
CA ASN A 101 -10.80 11.78 -4.96
C ASN A 101 -10.28 10.35 -4.76
N TRP A 102 -10.29 9.90 -3.51
CA TRP A 102 -9.82 8.55 -3.12
C TRP A 102 -10.95 7.57 -2.85
N ASN A 103 -12.15 7.80 -3.38
CA ASN A 103 -13.30 6.93 -3.17
C ASN A 103 -13.00 5.46 -3.50
N GLY A 104 -13.39 4.56 -2.59
CA GLY A 104 -13.09 3.12 -2.69
C GLY A 104 -11.65 2.75 -2.37
N THR A 105 -10.82 3.67 -1.85
CA THR A 105 -9.49 3.35 -1.31
C THR A 105 -9.64 3.14 0.19
N ILE A 106 -9.10 2.04 0.69
CA ILE A 106 -9.12 1.76 2.13
C ILE A 106 -8.12 2.64 2.87
N VAL A 107 -8.47 3.05 4.09
CA VAL A 107 -7.54 3.73 5.00
C VAL A 107 -6.76 2.67 5.76
N LEU A 108 -5.46 2.53 5.46
CA LEU A 108 -4.63 1.46 6.01
C LEU A 108 -3.97 1.81 7.35
N PHE A 109 -3.66 3.08 7.56
CA PHE A 109 -2.72 3.54 8.59
C PHE A 109 -3.38 4.31 9.74
N GLU A 110 -4.71 4.37 9.77
CA GLU A 110 -5.46 4.92 10.90
C GLU A 110 -5.52 3.85 12.01
N LEU A 111 -4.89 4.17 13.15
CA LEU A 111 -4.68 3.28 14.31
C LEU A 111 -5.61 3.63 15.47
#